data_AF-A0A5S3W3Y7-F1
#
_entry.id   AF-A0A5S3W3Y7-F1
#
_cell.length_a   1.000
_cell.length_b   1.000
_cell.length_c   1.000
_cell.angle_alpha   90.00
_cell.angle_beta   90.00
_cell.angle_gamma   90.00
#
_symmetry.space_group_name_H-M   'P 1'
#
loop_
_entity.id
_entity.type
_entity.pdbx_description
1 polymer ?
#
loop_
_entity_poly.entity_id
_entity_poly.type
_entity_poly.pdbx_seq_one_letter_code
_entity_poly.pdbx_strand_id
1 'polypeptide(L)'
;MIAMLRLIYCSLLFTSFCTLGDTTYYKCVTENGTTFSQFPCDDKATTYKVSTTGNQYSGPKVNYTKQLNELERERLLTGLEAEVRSNNHKLAILDREKQRAEYKQQERLNHILADDDKKRITKDITKKLKVINQSYKKDVATITKHIKKLEKKIAQYQ
;
A
#
# COMPACT_ATOMS: atom_id res chain seq x y z
N MET A 1 4.00 -41.11 -63.19
CA MET A 1 5.34 -40.98 -62.56
C MET A 1 5.49 -39.79 -61.60
N ILE A 2 4.79 -38.65 -61.80
CA ILE A 2 4.92 -37.46 -60.95
C ILE A 2 4.24 -37.60 -59.57
N ALA A 3 3.14 -38.35 -59.48
CA ALA A 3 2.41 -38.56 -58.23
C ALA A 3 3.18 -39.41 -57.20
N MET A 4 3.93 -40.42 -57.68
CA MET A 4 4.78 -41.27 -56.82
C MET A 4 5.96 -40.49 -56.24
N LEU A 5 6.53 -39.56 -57.02
CA LEU A 5 7.65 -38.71 -56.57
C LEU A 5 7.22 -37.72 -55.47
N ARG A 6 5.98 -37.22 -55.53
CA ARG A 6 5.42 -36.32 -54.49
C ARG A 6 5.09 -37.04 -53.19
N LEU A 7 4.60 -38.28 -53.26
CA LEU A 7 4.33 -39.10 -52.08
C LEU A 7 5.61 -39.44 -51.30
N ILE A 8 6.71 -39.75 -52.01
CA ILE A 8 8.02 -40.04 -51.41
C ILE A 8 8.61 -38.77 -50.76
N TYR A 9 8.46 -37.61 -51.38
CA TYR A 9 8.94 -36.33 -50.84
C TYR A 9 8.18 -35.91 -49.57
N CYS A 10 6.88 -36.16 -49.50
CA CYS A 10 6.07 -35.90 -48.30
C CYS A 10 6.39 -36.86 -47.14
N SER A 11 6.72 -38.13 -47.41
CA SER A 11 7.12 -39.07 -46.35
C SER A 11 8.49 -38.73 -45.73
N LEU A 12 9.42 -38.19 -46.53
CA LEU A 12 10.75 -37.77 -46.06
C LEU A 12 10.72 -36.51 -45.17
N LEU A 13 9.72 -35.64 -45.34
CA LEU A 13 9.54 -34.44 -44.51
C LEU A 13 8.89 -34.74 -43.16
N PHE A 14 8.06 -35.78 -43.08
CA PHE A 14 7.39 -36.17 -41.83
C PHE A 14 8.30 -36.88 -40.83
N THR A 15 9.35 -37.57 -41.30
CA THR A 15 10.30 -38.27 -40.41
C THR A 15 11.22 -37.31 -39.64
N SER A 16 11.29 -36.04 -40.04
CA SER A 16 12.18 -35.06 -39.39
C SER A 16 11.60 -34.41 -38.13
N PHE A 17 10.31 -34.62 -37.82
CA PHE A 17 9.62 -33.96 -36.70
C PHE A 17 9.41 -34.85 -35.46
N CYS A 18 9.82 -36.12 -35.50
CA CYS A 18 9.68 -37.06 -34.38
C CYS A 18 11.00 -37.34 -33.64
N THR A 19 11.83 -36.32 -33.38
CA THR A 19 12.85 -36.44 -32.34
C THR A 19 12.19 -36.19 -30.99
N LEU A 20 11.73 -37.25 -30.34
CA LEU A 20 11.44 -37.24 -28.91
C LEU A 20 12.71 -36.77 -28.19
N GLY A 21 12.70 -35.58 -27.61
CA GLY A 21 13.83 -35.08 -26.81
C GLY A 21 14.03 -36.00 -25.61
N ASP A 22 15.20 -36.63 -25.51
CA ASP A 22 15.52 -37.55 -24.43
C ASP A 22 15.52 -36.79 -23.10
N THR A 23 14.70 -37.22 -22.14
CA THR A 23 14.60 -36.60 -20.80
C THR A 23 15.74 -36.99 -19.87
N THR A 24 16.69 -37.76 -20.42
CA THR A 24 17.86 -38.27 -19.73
C THR A 24 19.11 -37.90 -20.50
N TYR A 25 20.04 -37.28 -19.79
CA TYR A 25 21.37 -36.96 -20.31
C TYR A 25 22.44 -37.50 -19.36
N TYR A 26 23.59 -37.82 -19.91
CA TYR A 26 24.69 -38.47 -19.22
C TYR A 26 25.75 -37.44 -18.86
N LYS A 27 26.18 -37.47 -17.60
CA LYS A 27 27.40 -36.80 -17.16
C LYS A 27 28.53 -37.81 -17.21
N CYS A 28 29.50 -37.56 -18.06
CA CYS A 28 30.65 -38.41 -18.31
C CYS A 28 31.87 -37.82 -17.63
N VAL A 29 32.45 -38.54 -16.67
CA VAL A 29 33.65 -38.09 -15.95
C VAL A 29 34.85 -38.92 -16.39
N THR A 30 35.88 -38.24 -16.90
CA THR A 30 37.16 -38.81 -17.32
C THR A 30 38.30 -38.10 -16.60
N GLU A 31 39.53 -38.63 -16.69
CA GLU A 31 40.73 -37.97 -16.18
C GLU A 31 40.95 -36.57 -16.78
N ASN A 32 40.51 -36.39 -18.04
CA ASN A 32 40.62 -35.13 -18.78
C ASN A 32 39.50 -34.12 -18.47
N GLY A 33 38.52 -34.50 -17.64
CA GLY A 33 37.44 -33.61 -17.22
C GLY A 33 36.04 -34.21 -17.34
N THR A 34 35.04 -33.36 -17.14
CA THR A 34 33.62 -33.72 -17.15
C THR A 34 32.94 -33.18 -18.41
N THR A 35 32.17 -34.02 -19.09
CA THR A 35 31.34 -33.64 -20.24
C THR A 35 29.89 -34.08 -20.03
N PHE A 36 28.95 -33.36 -20.64
CA PHE A 36 27.53 -33.71 -20.63
C PHE A 36 27.10 -34.08 -22.04
N SER A 37 26.46 -35.24 -22.18
CA SER A 37 26.07 -35.81 -23.47
C SER A 37 24.63 -36.31 -23.42
N GLN A 38 23.92 -36.22 -24.55
CA GLN A 38 22.61 -36.87 -24.72
C GLN A 38 22.77 -38.36 -25.07
N PHE A 39 23.98 -38.78 -25.45
CA PHE A 39 24.31 -40.17 -25.73
C PHE A 39 25.10 -40.79 -24.57
N PRO A 40 25.07 -42.13 -24.41
CA PRO A 40 25.88 -42.84 -23.41
C PRO A 40 27.36 -42.44 -23.49
N CYS A 41 28.04 -42.43 -22.34
CA CYS A 41 29.47 -42.15 -22.31
C CYS A 41 30.28 -43.29 -22.92
N ASP A 42 31.49 -42.97 -23.36
CA ASP A 42 32.49 -43.97 -23.78
C ASP A 42 32.90 -44.89 -22.62
N ASP A 43 33.37 -46.10 -22.92
CA ASP A 43 33.67 -47.17 -21.96
C ASP A 43 34.76 -46.78 -20.94
N LYS A 44 35.53 -45.74 -21.25
CA LYS A 44 36.61 -45.18 -20.40
C LYS A 44 36.13 -44.09 -19.43
N ALA A 45 34.84 -43.78 -19.40
CA ALA A 45 34.27 -42.71 -18.59
C ALA A 45 33.35 -43.24 -17.50
N THR A 46 33.46 -42.69 -16.29
CA THR A 46 32.48 -42.93 -15.23
C THR A 46 31.18 -42.20 -15.58
N THR A 47 30.11 -42.98 -15.74
CA THR A 47 28.81 -42.48 -16.25
C THR A 47 27.83 -42.22 -15.12
N TYR A 48 27.25 -41.02 -15.10
CA TYR A 48 26.11 -40.68 -14.23
C TYR A 48 24.90 -40.30 -15.08
N LYS A 49 23.79 -41.03 -14.92
CA LYS A 49 22.53 -40.69 -15.60
C LYS A 49 21.84 -39.55 -14.86
N VAL A 50 21.62 -38.44 -15.55
CA VAL A 50 20.91 -37.27 -15.05
C VAL A 50 19.54 -37.24 -15.73
N SER A 51 18.50 -37.50 -14.96
CA SER A 51 17.13 -37.29 -15.40
C SER A 51 16.73 -35.88 -15.03
N THR A 52 16.15 -35.10 -15.96
CA THR A 52 15.37 -33.92 -15.54
C THR A 52 14.17 -34.42 -14.76
N THR A 53 14.23 -34.43 -13.43
CA THR A 53 12.99 -34.30 -12.68
C THR A 53 12.48 -32.92 -13.01
N GLY A 54 11.32 -32.84 -13.66
CA GLY A 54 10.59 -31.59 -13.90
C GLY A 54 10.07 -31.03 -12.58
N ASN A 55 10.95 -30.85 -11.60
CA ASN A 55 10.66 -30.15 -10.37
C ASN A 55 10.54 -28.68 -10.76
N GLN A 56 9.35 -28.32 -11.25
CA GLN A 56 8.86 -26.96 -11.25
C GLN A 56 8.99 -26.49 -9.81
N TYR A 57 10.07 -25.76 -9.52
CA TYR A 57 10.26 -25.11 -8.25
C TYR A 57 9.23 -24.00 -8.18
N SER A 58 8.00 -24.33 -7.79
CA SER A 58 7.00 -23.31 -7.50
C SER A 58 7.52 -22.59 -6.26
N GLY A 59 7.87 -21.30 -6.41
CA GLY A 59 8.17 -20.44 -5.26
C GLY A 59 7.06 -20.53 -4.21
N PRO A 60 7.32 -20.05 -2.98
CA PRO A 60 6.32 -20.11 -1.90
C PRO A 60 4.97 -19.62 -2.41
N LYS A 61 3.90 -20.36 -2.09
CA LYS A 61 2.52 -19.98 -2.46
C LYS A 61 2.12 -18.71 -1.72
N VAL A 62 2.52 -17.56 -2.25
CA VAL A 62 2.15 -16.25 -1.73
C VAL A 62 0.77 -15.90 -2.28
N ASN A 63 -0.18 -15.68 -1.39
CA ASN A 63 -1.50 -15.20 -1.77
C ASN A 63 -1.44 -13.67 -1.90
N TYR A 64 -1.05 -13.21 -3.09
CA TYR A 64 -0.88 -11.78 -3.40
C TYR A 64 -2.18 -10.97 -3.24
N THR A 65 -3.36 -11.57 -3.45
CA THR A 65 -4.63 -10.87 -3.24
C THR A 65 -4.87 -10.57 -1.76
N LYS A 66 -4.54 -11.51 -0.87
CA LYS A 66 -4.60 -11.28 0.58
C LYS A 66 -3.61 -10.19 1.03
N GLN A 67 -2.38 -10.20 0.51
CA GLN A 67 -1.39 -9.16 0.84
C GLN A 67 -1.79 -7.77 0.33
N LEU A 68 -2.32 -7.69 -0.90
CA LEU A 68 -2.78 -6.42 -1.46
C LEU A 68 -3.94 -5.83 -0.66
N ASN A 69 -4.90 -6.68 -0.25
CA ASN A 69 -6.02 -6.27 0.59
C ASN A 69 -5.57 -5.75 1.97
N GLU A 70 -4.52 -6.34 2.54
CA GLU A 70 -3.96 -5.90 3.83
C GLU A 70 -3.24 -4.55 3.70
N LEU A 71 -2.41 -4.38 2.67
CA LEU A 71 -1.72 -3.12 2.39
C LEU A 71 -2.71 -1.99 2.07
N GLU A 72 -3.79 -2.28 1.36
CA GLU A 72 -4.84 -1.31 1.08
C GLU A 72 -5.59 -0.92 2.36
N ARG A 73 -5.94 -1.89 3.20
CA ARG A 73 -6.53 -1.64 4.53
C ARG A 73 -5.61 -0.75 5.38
N GLU A 74 -4.32 -1.05 5.45
CA GLU A 74 -3.34 -0.28 6.24
C GLU A 74 -3.24 1.17 5.74
N ARG A 75 -3.20 1.39 4.42
CA ARG A 75 -3.19 2.73 3.83
C ARG A 75 -4.45 3.51 4.16
N LEU A 76 -5.62 2.88 4.09
CA LEU A 76 -6.90 3.50 4.45
C LEU A 76 -6.93 3.88 5.93
N LEU A 77 -6.52 2.97 6.82
CA LEU A 77 -6.43 3.21 8.27
C LEU A 77 -5.49 4.39 8.57
N THR A 78 -4.28 4.37 8.01
CA THR A 78 -3.29 5.43 8.20
C THR A 78 -3.81 6.79 7.73
N GLY A 79 -4.54 6.81 6.60
CA GLY A 79 -5.18 8.02 6.07
C GLY A 79 -6.26 8.56 7.01
N LEU A 80 -7.14 7.69 7.51
CA LEU A 80 -8.21 8.07 8.46
C LEU A 80 -7.62 8.59 9.78
N GLU A 81 -6.58 7.94 10.32
CA GLU A 81 -5.89 8.38 11.53
C GLU A 81 -5.18 9.72 11.35
N ALA A 82 -4.53 9.94 10.20
CA ALA A 82 -3.94 11.22 9.86
C ALA A 82 -5.01 12.33 9.82
N GLU A 83 -6.19 12.03 9.27
CA GLU A 83 -7.32 12.97 9.25
C GLU A 83 -7.84 13.27 10.66
N VAL A 84 -7.93 12.27 11.55
CA VAL A 84 -8.27 12.47 12.97
C VAL A 84 -7.25 13.39 13.64
N ARG A 85 -5.95 13.14 13.47
CA ARG A 85 -4.89 14.00 14.02
C ARG A 85 -4.99 15.45 13.51
N SER A 86 -5.25 15.64 12.22
CA SER A 86 -5.44 16.96 11.64
C SER A 86 -6.63 17.70 12.26
N ASN A 87 -7.77 17.03 12.43
CA ASN A 87 -8.95 17.63 13.06
C ASN A 87 -8.73 17.95 14.54
N ASN A 88 -8.03 17.10 15.29
CA ASN A 88 -7.62 17.40 16.67
C ASN A 88 -6.71 18.63 16.73
N HIS A 89 -5.79 18.79 15.79
CA HIS A 89 -4.96 19.99 15.69
C HIS A 89 -5.79 21.25 15.40
N LYS A 90 -6.80 21.16 14.53
CA LYS A 90 -7.75 22.27 14.28
C LYS A 90 -8.49 22.69 15.54
N LEU A 91 -8.91 21.75 16.39
CA LEU A 91 -9.53 22.06 17.68
C LEU A 91 -8.58 22.86 18.60
N ALA A 92 -7.30 22.47 18.65
CA ALA A 92 -6.30 23.19 19.44
C ALA A 92 -6.04 24.61 18.92
N ILE A 93 -6.08 24.82 17.59
CA ILE A 93 -5.99 26.15 16.99
C ILE A 93 -7.19 27.00 17.38
N LEU A 94 -8.42 26.46 17.25
CA LEU A 94 -9.65 27.18 17.61
C LEU A 94 -9.67 27.62 19.07
N ASP A 95 -9.19 26.76 19.98
CA ASP A 95 -9.10 27.12 21.40
C ASP A 95 -8.13 28.29 21.63
N ARG A 96 -6.96 28.27 20.97
CA ARG A 96 -5.99 29.39 21.02
C ARG A 96 -6.55 30.67 20.41
N GLU A 97 -7.25 30.59 19.29
CA GLU A 97 -7.89 31.75 18.65
C GLU A 97 -8.96 32.36 19.54
N LYS A 98 -9.78 31.53 20.19
CA LYS A 98 -10.74 31.97 21.20
C LYS A 98 -10.02 32.72 22.32
N GLN A 99 -9.01 32.12 22.94
CA GLN A 99 -8.27 32.75 24.05
C GLN A 99 -7.67 34.10 23.66
N ARG A 100 -7.06 34.21 22.47
CA ARG A 100 -6.53 35.48 21.94
C ARG A 100 -7.64 36.52 21.74
N ALA A 101 -8.79 36.10 21.21
CA ALA A 101 -9.91 37.00 20.99
C ALA A 101 -10.51 37.51 22.31
N GLU A 102 -10.64 36.63 23.31
CA GLU A 102 -11.11 37.00 24.65
C GLU A 102 -10.14 37.95 25.34
N TYR A 103 -8.85 37.65 25.31
CA TYR A 103 -7.79 38.51 25.85
C TYR A 103 -7.82 39.91 25.25
N LYS A 104 -7.92 40.01 23.91
CA LYS A 104 -8.02 41.30 23.21
C LYS A 104 -9.25 42.11 23.61
N GLN A 105 -10.36 41.46 23.98
CA GLN A 105 -11.52 42.20 24.51
C GLN A 105 -11.28 42.67 25.94
N GLN A 106 -10.61 41.89 26.79
CA GLN A 106 -10.30 42.27 28.17
C GLN A 106 -9.29 43.42 28.25
N GLU A 107 -8.27 43.42 27.39
CA GLU A 107 -7.27 44.49 27.31
C GLU A 107 -7.88 45.87 27.07
N ARG A 108 -8.99 45.95 26.31
CA ARG A 108 -9.73 47.20 26.08
C ARG A 108 -10.20 47.87 27.38
N LEU A 109 -10.44 47.09 28.43
CA LEU A 109 -10.88 47.62 29.72
C LEU A 109 -9.74 48.33 30.49
N ASN A 110 -8.51 47.88 30.29
CA ASN A 110 -7.34 48.36 31.04
C ASN A 110 -6.92 49.78 30.63
N HIS A 111 -7.37 50.28 29.48
CA HIS A 111 -7.02 51.59 28.96
C HIS A 111 -8.07 52.69 29.21
N ILE A 112 -9.15 52.38 29.92
CA ILE A 112 -10.28 53.32 30.10
C ILE A 112 -10.24 53.90 31.52
N LEU A 113 -10.15 55.23 31.61
CA LEU A 113 -10.07 55.96 32.88
C LEU A 113 -11.44 56.44 33.39
N ALA A 114 -12.43 56.63 32.53
CA ALA A 114 -13.75 57.15 32.90
C ALA A 114 -14.77 56.04 33.22
N ASP A 115 -15.51 56.18 34.32
CA ASP A 115 -16.42 55.14 34.84
C ASP A 115 -17.62 54.85 33.94
N ASP A 116 -18.22 55.85 33.31
CA ASP A 116 -19.35 55.66 32.40
C ASP A 116 -18.93 54.96 31.10
N ASP A 117 -17.75 55.30 30.58
CA ASP A 117 -17.14 54.61 29.44
C ASP A 117 -16.80 53.17 29.79
N LYS A 118 -16.30 52.93 31.01
CA LYS A 118 -16.02 51.60 31.54
C LYS A 118 -17.28 50.73 31.60
N LYS A 119 -18.42 51.28 32.04
CA LYS A 119 -19.72 50.58 32.05
C LYS A 119 -20.21 50.27 30.64
N ARG A 120 -20.16 51.23 29.72
CA ARG A 120 -20.58 51.06 28.32
C ARG A 120 -19.74 49.99 27.63
N ILE A 121 -18.42 50.05 27.81
CA ILE A 121 -17.48 49.14 27.15
C ILE A 121 -17.52 47.75 27.76
N THR A 122 -17.73 47.62 29.08
CA THR A 122 -17.99 46.31 29.70
C THR A 122 -19.21 45.62 29.07
N LYS A 123 -20.31 46.36 28.83
CA LYS A 123 -21.49 45.80 28.14
C LYS A 123 -21.19 45.36 26.71
N ASP A 124 -20.41 46.13 25.95
CA ASP A 124 -19.96 45.77 24.60
C ASP A 124 -19.07 44.51 24.63
N ILE A 125 -18.09 44.46 25.53
CA ILE A 125 -17.20 43.32 25.72
C ILE A 125 -18.00 42.06 26.02
N THR A 126 -18.95 42.11 26.96
CA THR A 126 -19.81 40.96 27.29
C THR A 126 -20.59 40.45 26.08
N LYS A 127 -21.12 41.35 25.23
CA LYS A 127 -21.79 40.96 23.98
C LYS A 127 -20.81 40.29 23.01
N LYS A 128 -19.61 40.84 22.84
CA LYS A 128 -18.58 40.27 21.96
C LYS A 128 -18.09 38.90 22.44
N LEU A 129 -17.83 38.76 23.74
CA LEU A 129 -17.47 37.47 24.36
C LEU A 129 -18.55 36.41 24.16
N LYS A 130 -19.83 36.80 24.23
CA LYS A 130 -20.95 35.89 23.95
C LYS A 130 -20.92 35.38 22.49
N VAL A 131 -20.68 36.27 21.53
CA VAL A 131 -20.56 35.90 20.11
C VAL A 131 -19.36 35.00 19.86
N ILE A 132 -18.19 35.33 20.43
CA ILE A 132 -16.96 34.52 20.35
C ILE A 132 -17.23 33.11 20.87
N ASN A 133 -17.82 32.99 22.06
CA ASN A 133 -18.12 31.69 22.67
C ASN A 133 -19.15 30.88 21.87
N GLN A 134 -20.15 31.54 21.28
CA GLN A 134 -21.15 30.88 20.46
C GLN A 134 -20.57 30.34 19.14
N SER A 135 -19.71 31.13 18.47
CA SER A 135 -18.99 30.67 17.28
C SER A 135 -18.09 29.49 17.60
N TYR A 136 -17.24 29.63 18.62
CA TYR A 136 -16.34 28.57 19.08
C TYR A 136 -17.09 27.26 19.34
N LYS A 137 -18.20 27.32 20.08
CA LYS A 137 -19.01 26.12 20.39
C LYS A 137 -19.55 25.44 19.12
N LYS A 138 -19.97 26.23 18.12
CA LYS A 138 -20.48 25.70 16.84
C LYS A 138 -19.38 25.02 16.03
N ASP A 139 -18.20 25.64 15.96
CA ASP A 139 -17.07 25.13 15.19
C ASP A 139 -16.51 23.85 15.82
N VAL A 140 -16.34 23.85 17.14
CA VAL A 140 -15.95 22.65 17.91
C VAL A 140 -16.96 21.52 17.69
N ALA A 141 -18.26 21.78 17.83
CA ALA A 141 -19.28 20.74 17.64
C ALA A 141 -19.24 20.12 16.23
N THR A 142 -18.97 20.94 15.21
CA THR A 142 -18.85 20.50 13.82
C THR A 142 -17.65 19.59 13.64
N ILE A 143 -16.47 19.99 14.13
CA ILE A 143 -15.23 19.21 14.02
C ILE A 143 -15.31 17.93 14.85
N THR A 144 -15.81 17.99 16.09
CA THR A 144 -16.01 16.81 16.95
C THR A 144 -16.97 15.80 16.32
N LYS A 145 -18.03 16.26 15.64
CA LYS A 145 -18.93 15.37 14.90
C LYS A 145 -18.22 14.68 13.75
N HIS A 146 -17.32 15.37 13.06
CA HIS A 146 -16.51 14.79 11.98
C HIS A 146 -15.51 13.75 12.51
N ILE A 147 -14.80 14.06 13.60
CA ILE A 147 -13.91 13.12 14.30
C ILE A 147 -14.65 11.83 14.67
N LYS A 148 -15.84 11.93 15.29
CA LYS A 148 -16.66 10.75 15.63
C LYS A 148 -17.05 9.91 14.41
N LYS A 149 -17.22 10.52 13.23
CA LYS A 149 -17.48 9.77 11.99
C LYS A 149 -16.22 9.02 11.52
N LEU A 150 -15.05 9.66 11.61
CA LEU A 150 -13.78 9.05 11.25
C LEU A 150 -13.43 7.89 12.19
N GLU A 151 -13.59 8.08 13.51
CA GLU A 151 -13.39 7.02 14.51
C GLU A 151 -14.30 5.81 14.26
N LYS A 152 -15.57 6.04 13.90
CA LYS A 152 -16.48 4.97 13.49
C LYS A 152 -16.01 4.23 12.23
N LYS A 153 -15.45 4.93 11.25
CA LYS A 153 -14.88 4.30 10.05
C LYS A 153 -13.65 3.46 10.41
N ILE A 154 -12.75 3.99 11.23
CA ILE A 154 -11.56 3.27 11.71
C ILE A 154 -11.97 1.97 12.41
N ALA A 155 -12.98 2.02 13.29
CA ALA A 155 -13.49 0.84 13.99
C ALA A 155 -14.13 -0.22 13.08
N GLN A 156 -14.49 0.10 11.83
CA GLN A 156 -14.96 -0.89 10.85
C GLN A 156 -13.81 -1.65 10.17
N TYR A 157 -12.59 -1.10 10.22
CA TYR A 157 -11.39 -1.69 9.65
C TYR A 157 -10.51 -2.39 10.70
N GLN A 158 -10.87 -2.30 11.99
CA GLN A 158 -10.28 -3.07 13.10
C GLN A 158 -11.10 -4.33 13.35
#